data_AF-A0A318QRG0-F1
#
_entry.id   AF-A0A318QRG0-F1
#
_cell.length_a   1.000
_cell.length_b   1.000
_cell.length_c   1.000
_cell.angle_alpha   90.00
_cell.angle_beta   90.00
_cell.angle_gamma   90.00
#
_symmetry.space_group_name_H-M   'P 1'
#
loop_
_entity.id
_entity.type
_entity.pdbx_description
1 polymer ?
#
loop_
_entity_poly.entity_id
_entity_poly.type
_entity_poly.pdbx_seq_one_letter_code
_entity_poly.pdbx_strand_id
1 'polypeptide(L)'
;MRENRNKTPNPQAEDEARTAECFKRATVGAVRAVGGQAQTEVSFLNGPVPSGVSVTGTHVRLPHPSRRMTEAEMTRMRGAADAAALRLRHHNAPLHESARPPAGEAREVYDMLEQARVESLGARHMAGVAANLDARLAQECADMGLDRLPSHTKLPTPFALGLLARERMSGHPVPQSMHDLMARWVDDLPPAARRALDEMAARQDSQQEFAQAARRLLMACDLLQQETTPEEGADDGTNDAEAASSDDEEPAEDTTPDAQEDGPEEDDGNQPMQMSQGTGASDDEPDDGEQGGSASGSEEAGGPAEGEAEEAEPQRGYHAFTTVYDEEIAAEDLCDAEELFRLRQTLDQQLVSMQGVVSKLANRLQRKLMAQQTRAWEFDLEEGMLDAGRLSRIVVNPMLSLSYKRERDMDFRDTVVTLLIDNSGSMRGRPISVAAMCGDILARTLERCAVKVEVLGFTTRAWKGGRSREAWVQAHKPENPGRLNDLRHIIYKAADMPWRRARRNLGLMLREGLLKENIDGEALLWAQRRLASRPEGRRILMVISDGAPVDDSTLSANPGSYLENHLREVIAHIETRTSTELLAIGIGHDVTRYYRRAVTITDPEELGGTMMKKLSELFGEETARGARRRS
;
A
#
# COMPACT_ATOMS: atom_id res chain seq x y z
N MET A 1 -25.22 -15.93 45.24
CA MET A 1 -26.60 -16.33 44.85
C MET A 1 -27.11 -15.24 43.92
N ARG A 2 -27.46 -15.44 42.65
CA ARG A 2 -27.88 -16.62 41.90
C ARG A 2 -27.49 -16.46 40.42
N GLU A 3 -27.21 -17.62 39.81
CA GLU A 3 -27.48 -17.96 38.41
C GLU A 3 -26.63 -17.35 37.30
N ASN A 4 -25.43 -17.93 37.15
CA ASN A 4 -24.91 -18.28 35.82
C ASN A 4 -25.99 -19.10 35.07
N ARG A 5 -26.72 -18.45 34.18
CA ARG A 5 -27.50 -19.15 33.15
C ARG A 5 -26.53 -19.82 32.19
N ASN A 6 -26.28 -21.09 32.44
CA ASN A 6 -25.82 -22.05 31.46
C ASN A 6 -26.89 -22.09 30.36
N LYS A 7 -26.78 -21.21 29.34
CA LYS A 7 -27.60 -21.31 28.13
C LYS A 7 -27.10 -22.55 27.39
N THR A 8 -27.83 -23.65 27.51
CA THR A 8 -27.76 -24.76 26.56
C THR A 8 -27.83 -24.17 25.15
N PRO A 9 -26.90 -24.49 24.24
CA PRO A 9 -26.97 -24.00 22.87
C PRO A 9 -28.32 -24.42 22.26
N ASN A 10 -28.93 -23.53 21.48
CA ASN A 10 -30.15 -23.86 20.76
C ASN A 10 -29.85 -25.01 19.79
N PRO A 11 -30.50 -26.19 19.87
CA PRO A 11 -30.21 -27.34 19.01
C PRO A 11 -30.33 -27.02 17.51
N GLN A 12 -31.22 -26.08 17.14
CA GLN A 12 -31.31 -25.59 15.76
C GLN A 12 -30.04 -24.84 15.32
N ALA A 13 -29.43 -24.06 16.21
CA ALA A 13 -28.20 -23.33 15.90
C ALA A 13 -26.99 -24.28 15.76
N GLU A 14 -26.98 -25.38 16.50
CA GLU A 14 -25.97 -26.44 16.37
C GLU A 14 -26.11 -27.21 15.04
N ASP A 15 -27.33 -27.54 14.64
CA ASP A 15 -27.60 -28.20 13.36
C ASP A 15 -27.31 -27.27 12.15
N GLU A 16 -27.66 -25.98 12.24
CA GLU A 16 -27.31 -24.94 11.26
C GLU A 16 -25.77 -24.83 11.10
N ALA A 17 -25.04 -24.77 12.22
CA ALA A 17 -23.57 -24.71 12.21
C ALA A 17 -22.93 -26.00 11.64
N ARG A 18 -23.47 -27.18 11.97
CA ARG A 18 -23.00 -28.47 11.42
C ARG A 18 -23.21 -28.53 9.91
N THR A 19 -24.34 -28.02 9.42
CA THR A 19 -24.66 -27.98 7.99
C THR A 19 -23.70 -27.06 7.23
N ALA A 20 -23.43 -25.86 7.76
CA ALA A 20 -22.46 -24.94 7.19
C ALA A 20 -21.04 -25.54 7.13
N GLU A 21 -20.61 -26.25 8.19
CA GLU A 21 -19.30 -26.89 8.23
C GLU A 21 -19.19 -28.06 7.25
N CYS A 22 -20.24 -28.88 7.13
CA CYS A 22 -20.33 -29.94 6.12
C CYS A 22 -20.25 -29.37 4.70
N PHE A 23 -20.97 -28.26 4.44
CA PHE A 23 -20.94 -27.58 3.14
C PHE A 23 -19.53 -27.08 2.82
N LYS A 24 -18.86 -26.37 3.74
CA LYS A 24 -17.46 -25.93 3.55
C LYS A 24 -16.56 -27.10 3.19
N ARG A 25 -16.60 -28.18 3.96
CA ARG A 25 -15.76 -29.35 3.73
C ARG A 25 -16.02 -29.98 2.35
N ALA A 26 -17.28 -30.04 1.93
CA ALA A 26 -17.64 -30.52 0.59
C ALA A 26 -17.12 -29.56 -0.51
N THR A 27 -17.24 -28.25 -0.32
CA THR A 27 -16.70 -27.24 -1.24
C THR A 27 -15.19 -27.35 -1.38
N VAL A 28 -14.44 -27.53 -0.28
CA VAL A 28 -12.99 -27.76 -0.32
C VAL A 28 -12.65 -29.01 -1.14
N GLY A 29 -13.40 -30.10 -0.92
CA GLY A 29 -13.25 -31.34 -1.69
C GLY A 29 -13.51 -31.12 -3.18
N ALA A 30 -14.57 -30.38 -3.53
CA ALA A 30 -14.92 -30.04 -4.90
C ALA A 30 -13.81 -29.20 -5.57
N VAL A 31 -13.31 -28.15 -4.91
CA VAL A 31 -12.22 -27.31 -5.46
C VAL A 31 -10.98 -28.15 -5.77
N ARG A 32 -10.58 -29.04 -4.86
CA ARG A 32 -9.42 -29.93 -5.06
C ARG A 32 -9.63 -30.92 -6.20
N ALA A 33 -10.81 -31.54 -6.26
CA ALA A 33 -11.13 -32.54 -7.27
C ALA A 33 -11.26 -31.92 -8.67
N VAL A 34 -12.01 -30.83 -8.79
CA VAL A 34 -12.21 -30.11 -10.06
C VAL A 34 -10.93 -29.43 -10.50
N GLY A 35 -10.17 -28.84 -9.58
CA GLY A 35 -8.90 -28.15 -9.83
C GLY A 35 -7.71 -29.07 -10.11
N GLY A 36 -7.83 -30.39 -9.89
CA GLY A 36 -6.77 -31.36 -10.17
C GLY A 36 -5.57 -31.29 -9.21
N GLN A 37 -5.70 -30.60 -8.08
CA GLN A 37 -4.61 -30.36 -7.14
C GLN A 37 -5.03 -30.74 -5.71
N ALA A 38 -4.58 -31.91 -5.23
CA ALA A 38 -4.96 -32.42 -3.91
C ALA A 38 -4.46 -31.56 -2.75
N GLN A 39 -3.31 -30.89 -2.93
CA GLN A 39 -2.67 -30.04 -1.93
C GLN A 39 -3.19 -28.59 -1.92
N THR A 40 -4.23 -28.28 -2.71
CA THR A 40 -4.82 -26.94 -2.72
C THR A 40 -5.31 -26.56 -1.33
N GLU A 41 -4.86 -25.41 -0.85
CA GLU A 41 -5.32 -24.81 0.39
C GLU A 41 -6.52 -23.92 0.10
N VAL A 42 -7.65 -24.18 0.75
CA VAL A 42 -8.87 -23.38 0.59
C VAL A 42 -9.13 -22.65 1.89
N SER A 43 -9.13 -21.32 1.84
CA SER A 43 -9.48 -20.46 2.97
C SER A 43 -10.81 -19.74 2.73
N PHE A 44 -11.55 -19.50 3.81
CA PHE A 44 -12.85 -18.83 3.77
C PHE A 44 -12.73 -17.42 4.39
N LEU A 45 -13.09 -16.39 3.64
CA LEU A 45 -13.00 -14.98 4.05
C LEU A 45 -14.32 -14.49 4.65
N ASN A 46 -14.24 -13.78 5.78
CA ASN A 46 -15.39 -13.09 6.39
C ASN A 46 -15.47 -11.66 5.82
N GLY A 47 -16.52 -11.35 5.05
CA GLY A 47 -16.75 -10.02 4.48
C GLY A 47 -17.17 -10.05 3.00
N PRO A 48 -17.36 -8.89 2.36
CA PRO A 48 -17.59 -8.82 0.93
C PRO A 48 -16.35 -9.36 0.20
N VAL A 49 -16.52 -10.47 -0.52
CA VAL A 49 -15.46 -11.04 -1.34
C VAL A 49 -15.44 -10.28 -2.66
N PRO A 50 -14.26 -9.87 -3.16
CA PRO A 50 -14.15 -9.31 -4.50
C PRO A 50 -14.82 -10.24 -5.52
N SER A 51 -15.56 -9.70 -6.49
CA SER A 51 -16.28 -10.51 -7.49
C SER A 51 -15.35 -11.40 -8.33
N GLY A 52 -14.04 -11.09 -8.34
CA GLY A 52 -13.00 -11.85 -9.03
C GLY A 52 -12.60 -13.16 -8.35
N VAL A 53 -12.03 -14.06 -9.16
CA VAL A 53 -11.49 -15.34 -8.71
C VAL A 53 -10.15 -15.14 -8.00
N SER A 54 -10.13 -15.37 -6.68
CA SER A 54 -8.93 -15.21 -5.86
C SER A 54 -8.15 -16.51 -5.72
N VAL A 55 -7.23 -16.73 -6.67
CA VAL A 55 -6.30 -17.86 -6.69
C VAL A 55 -4.87 -17.32 -6.71
N THR A 56 -4.03 -17.75 -5.75
CA THR A 56 -2.61 -17.38 -5.68
C THR A 56 -1.78 -18.63 -5.49
N GLY A 57 -1.07 -19.06 -6.54
CA GLY A 57 -0.42 -20.37 -6.56
C GLY A 57 -1.44 -21.49 -6.35
N THR A 58 -1.25 -22.29 -5.30
CA THR A 58 -2.17 -23.38 -4.91
C THR A 58 -3.17 -22.97 -3.82
N HIS A 59 -3.26 -21.68 -3.49
CA HIS A 59 -4.14 -21.17 -2.44
C HIS A 59 -5.38 -20.51 -3.05
N VAL A 60 -6.57 -20.95 -2.63
CA VAL A 60 -7.89 -20.47 -3.08
C VAL A 60 -8.59 -19.78 -1.92
N ARG A 61 -9.16 -18.60 -2.18
CA ARG A 61 -9.96 -17.86 -1.20
C ARG A 61 -11.43 -17.81 -1.63
N LEU A 62 -12.33 -18.28 -0.77
CA LEU A 62 -13.78 -18.32 -1.00
C LEU A 62 -14.55 -17.51 0.05
N PRO A 63 -15.78 -17.05 -0.25
CA PRO A 63 -16.66 -16.43 0.74
C PRO A 63 -17.02 -17.41 1.86
N HIS A 64 -16.97 -16.92 3.10
CA HIS A 64 -17.39 -17.71 4.25
C HIS A 64 -18.92 -17.87 4.28
N PRO A 65 -19.47 -19.10 4.35
CA PRO A 65 -20.90 -19.31 4.50
C PRO A 65 -21.44 -18.72 5.79
N SER A 66 -22.57 -18.06 5.73
CA SER A 66 -23.35 -17.66 6.89
C SER A 66 -23.82 -18.91 7.66
N ARG A 67 -24.16 -18.74 8.95
CA ARG A 67 -24.71 -19.85 9.74
C ARG A 67 -26.04 -20.36 9.17
N ARG A 68 -26.81 -19.48 8.52
CA ARG A 68 -28.09 -19.78 7.86
C ARG A 68 -27.94 -19.61 6.36
N MET A 69 -27.30 -20.59 5.73
CA MET A 69 -27.08 -20.56 4.29
C MET A 69 -28.42 -20.59 3.55
N THR A 70 -28.69 -19.53 2.80
CA THR A 70 -29.79 -19.53 1.82
C THR A 70 -29.38 -20.29 0.56
N GLU A 71 -30.35 -20.71 -0.25
CA GLU A 71 -30.05 -21.37 -1.54
C GLU A 71 -29.23 -20.47 -2.47
N ALA A 72 -29.57 -19.17 -2.53
CA ALA A 72 -28.81 -18.18 -3.28
C ALA A 72 -27.35 -18.07 -2.81
N GLU A 73 -27.13 -18.12 -1.49
CA GLU A 73 -25.78 -18.09 -0.92
C GLU A 73 -24.98 -19.35 -1.26
N MET A 74 -25.62 -20.54 -1.19
CA MET A 74 -24.98 -21.80 -1.59
C MET A 74 -24.58 -21.80 -3.07
N THR A 75 -25.47 -21.32 -3.94
CA THR A 75 -25.20 -21.21 -5.38
C THR A 75 -24.06 -20.24 -5.67
N ARG A 76 -24.03 -19.08 -4.99
CA ARG A 76 -22.94 -18.11 -5.11
C ARG A 76 -21.59 -18.71 -4.71
N MET A 77 -21.54 -19.41 -3.58
CA MET A 77 -20.33 -20.09 -3.12
C MET A 77 -19.87 -21.17 -4.09
N ARG A 78 -20.80 -21.96 -4.64
CA ARG A 78 -20.47 -22.97 -5.65
C ARG A 78 -19.89 -22.34 -6.92
N GLY A 79 -20.50 -21.27 -7.44
CA GLY A 79 -19.99 -20.55 -8.60
C GLY A 79 -18.58 -19.99 -8.37
N ALA A 80 -18.32 -19.40 -7.21
CA ALA A 80 -16.98 -18.92 -6.85
C ALA A 80 -15.95 -20.07 -6.73
N ALA A 81 -16.36 -21.19 -6.12
CA ALA A 81 -15.53 -22.37 -5.97
C ALA A 81 -15.18 -23.01 -7.31
N ASP A 82 -16.17 -23.15 -8.19
CA ASP A 82 -15.98 -23.72 -9.53
C ASP A 82 -15.08 -22.83 -10.38
N ALA A 83 -15.31 -21.51 -10.39
CA ALA A 83 -14.46 -20.56 -11.12
C ALA A 83 -13.00 -20.61 -10.65
N ALA A 84 -12.76 -20.72 -9.34
CA ALA A 84 -11.42 -20.89 -8.77
C ALA A 84 -10.78 -22.24 -9.11
N ALA A 85 -11.56 -23.32 -9.07
CA ALA A 85 -11.08 -24.65 -9.41
C ALA A 85 -10.70 -24.75 -10.90
N LEU A 86 -11.51 -24.19 -11.78
CA LEU A 86 -11.21 -24.16 -13.22
C LEU A 86 -9.97 -23.32 -13.52
N ARG A 87 -9.79 -22.18 -12.83
CA ARG A 87 -8.55 -21.41 -12.92
C ARG A 87 -7.35 -22.24 -12.48
N LEU A 88 -7.41 -22.94 -11.34
CA LEU A 88 -6.31 -23.82 -10.91
C LEU A 88 -5.95 -24.90 -11.94
N ARG A 89 -6.95 -25.45 -12.62
CA ARG A 89 -6.76 -26.56 -13.57
C ARG A 89 -6.24 -26.12 -14.93
N HIS A 90 -6.73 -25.00 -15.44
CA HIS A 90 -6.58 -24.62 -16.83
C HIS A 90 -5.71 -23.38 -17.07
N HIS A 91 -5.28 -22.71 -16.01
CA HIS A 91 -4.44 -21.52 -16.08
C HIS A 91 -2.95 -21.84 -15.82
N ASN A 92 -2.10 -21.46 -16.77
CA ASN A 92 -0.66 -21.41 -16.63
C ASN A 92 -0.23 -19.96 -16.30
N ALA A 93 0.13 -19.73 -15.04
CA ALA A 93 0.48 -18.39 -14.55
C ALA A 93 1.75 -17.80 -15.19
N PRO A 94 2.87 -18.55 -15.35
CA PRO A 94 4.05 -18.04 -16.07
C PRO A 94 3.75 -17.58 -17.50
N LEU A 95 2.96 -18.37 -18.25
CA LEU A 95 2.60 -18.02 -19.61
C LEU A 95 1.73 -16.76 -19.65
N HIS A 96 0.74 -16.68 -18.77
CA HIS A 96 -0.11 -15.50 -18.64
C HIS A 96 0.69 -14.23 -18.35
N GLU A 97 1.62 -14.29 -17.40
CA GLU A 97 2.43 -13.13 -17.03
C GLU A 97 3.37 -12.71 -18.16
N SER A 98 3.93 -13.66 -18.91
CA SER A 98 4.80 -13.36 -20.06
C SER A 98 4.08 -12.66 -21.22
N ALA A 99 2.80 -12.94 -21.41
CA ALA A 99 1.98 -12.36 -22.48
C ALA A 99 1.13 -11.16 -21.99
N ARG A 100 1.29 -10.75 -20.72
CA ARG A 100 0.45 -9.76 -20.07
C ARG A 100 0.75 -8.34 -20.60
N PRO A 101 -0.28 -7.56 -20.98
CA PRO A 101 -0.09 -6.17 -21.38
C PRO A 101 0.50 -5.27 -20.25
N PRO A 102 1.04 -4.09 -20.61
CA PRO A 102 1.39 -3.03 -19.65
C PRO A 102 0.22 -2.66 -18.72
N ALA A 103 0.52 -2.01 -17.60
CA ALA A 103 -0.50 -1.62 -16.64
C ALA A 103 -1.52 -0.65 -17.28
N GLY A 104 -2.81 -0.88 -17.03
CA GLY A 104 -3.92 -0.11 -17.60
C GLY A 104 -5.09 -1.00 -18.03
N GLU A 105 -6.03 -0.42 -18.75
CA GLU A 105 -7.29 -1.07 -19.17
C GLU A 105 -7.05 -2.34 -20.03
N ALA A 106 -6.04 -2.35 -20.89
CA ALA A 106 -5.69 -3.51 -21.71
C ALA A 106 -5.33 -4.76 -20.88
N ARG A 107 -4.67 -4.57 -19.74
CA ARG A 107 -4.35 -5.64 -18.80
C ARG A 107 -5.60 -6.19 -18.12
N GLU A 108 -6.51 -5.31 -17.71
CA GLU A 108 -7.78 -5.71 -17.08
C GLU A 108 -8.64 -6.52 -18.05
N VAL A 109 -8.73 -6.08 -19.31
CA VAL A 109 -9.39 -6.83 -20.39
C VAL A 109 -8.71 -8.20 -20.54
N TYR A 110 -7.39 -8.25 -20.69
CA TYR A 110 -6.65 -9.51 -20.85
C TYR A 110 -6.89 -10.51 -19.71
N ASP A 111 -6.87 -10.02 -18.45
CA ASP A 111 -7.14 -10.84 -17.27
C ASP A 111 -8.59 -11.38 -17.25
N MET A 112 -9.58 -10.59 -17.72
CA MET A 112 -10.97 -11.03 -17.88
C MET A 112 -11.15 -12.06 -19.00
N LEU A 113 -10.48 -11.88 -20.14
CA LEU A 113 -10.53 -12.83 -21.25
C LEU A 113 -9.97 -14.20 -20.83
N GLU A 114 -8.86 -14.21 -20.08
CA GLU A 114 -8.29 -15.46 -19.56
C GLU A 114 -9.24 -16.13 -18.56
N GLN A 115 -9.91 -15.36 -17.69
CA GLN A 115 -10.90 -15.91 -16.77
C GLN A 115 -12.09 -16.54 -17.53
N ALA A 116 -12.58 -15.87 -18.58
CA ALA A 116 -13.62 -16.40 -19.45
C ALA A 116 -13.18 -17.70 -20.15
N ARG A 117 -11.90 -17.80 -20.56
CA ARG A 117 -11.36 -19.01 -21.21
C ARG A 117 -11.36 -20.20 -20.28
N VAL A 118 -10.80 -20.07 -19.08
CA VAL A 118 -10.71 -21.20 -18.13
C VAL A 118 -12.09 -21.67 -17.69
N GLU A 119 -13.02 -20.74 -17.52
CA GLU A 119 -14.43 -21.05 -17.21
C GLU A 119 -15.12 -21.77 -18.36
N SER A 120 -14.96 -21.27 -19.59
CA SER A 120 -15.58 -21.88 -20.79
C SER A 120 -15.04 -23.28 -21.04
N LEU A 121 -13.72 -23.47 -20.94
CA LEU A 121 -13.06 -24.77 -21.12
C LEU A 121 -13.53 -25.79 -20.08
N GLY A 122 -13.60 -25.40 -18.81
CA GLY A 122 -14.00 -26.29 -17.73
C GLY A 122 -15.50 -26.62 -17.69
N ALA A 123 -16.35 -25.68 -18.14
CA ALA A 123 -17.79 -25.84 -18.11
C ALA A 123 -18.33 -26.77 -19.24
N ARG A 124 -17.59 -27.00 -20.33
CA ARG A 124 -18.07 -27.73 -21.53
C ARG A 124 -18.68 -29.10 -21.23
N HIS A 125 -18.12 -29.81 -20.25
CA HIS A 125 -18.53 -31.17 -19.88
C HIS A 125 -19.10 -31.28 -18.47
N MET A 126 -19.34 -30.14 -17.81
CA MET A 126 -19.78 -30.08 -16.42
C MET A 126 -21.01 -29.19 -16.30
N ALA A 127 -22.19 -29.71 -16.67
CA ALA A 127 -23.44 -28.95 -16.68
C ALA A 127 -23.77 -28.27 -15.33
N GLY A 128 -23.41 -28.91 -14.21
CA GLY A 128 -23.56 -28.30 -12.87
C GLY A 128 -22.62 -27.10 -12.65
N VAL A 129 -21.38 -27.19 -13.14
CA VAL A 129 -20.42 -26.07 -13.09
C VAL A 129 -20.88 -24.94 -14.00
N ALA A 130 -21.34 -25.25 -15.21
CA ALA A 130 -21.91 -24.25 -16.12
C ALA A 130 -23.05 -23.46 -15.43
N ALA A 131 -24.02 -24.17 -14.83
CA ALA A 131 -25.12 -23.55 -14.11
C ALA A 131 -24.67 -22.69 -12.92
N ASN A 132 -23.66 -23.13 -12.16
CA ASN A 132 -23.11 -22.36 -11.05
C ASN A 132 -22.40 -21.08 -11.52
N LEU A 133 -21.68 -21.14 -12.65
CA LEU A 133 -21.02 -20.00 -13.26
C LEU A 133 -22.04 -19.00 -13.84
N ASP A 134 -23.09 -19.48 -14.51
CA ASP A 134 -24.20 -18.64 -14.99
C ASP A 134 -24.91 -17.92 -13.84
N ALA A 135 -25.21 -18.64 -12.76
CA ALA A 135 -25.84 -18.05 -11.57
C ALA A 135 -24.92 -17.02 -10.88
N ARG A 136 -23.61 -17.28 -10.84
CA ARG A 136 -22.63 -16.31 -10.32
C ARG A 136 -22.64 -15.04 -11.18
N LEU A 137 -22.59 -15.19 -12.50
CA LEU A 137 -22.57 -14.06 -13.42
C LEU A 137 -23.85 -13.22 -13.34
N ALA A 138 -25.02 -13.87 -13.29
CA ALA A 138 -26.30 -13.17 -13.13
C ALA A 138 -26.35 -12.35 -11.83
N GLN A 139 -25.82 -12.91 -10.73
CA GLN A 139 -25.72 -12.20 -9.46
C GLN A 139 -24.72 -11.04 -9.53
N GLU A 140 -23.57 -11.21 -10.16
CA GLU A 140 -22.57 -10.16 -10.32
C GLU A 140 -23.13 -8.96 -11.10
N CYS A 141 -23.86 -9.22 -12.19
CA CYS A 141 -24.58 -8.19 -12.93
C CYS A 141 -25.61 -7.46 -12.06
N ALA A 142 -26.37 -8.19 -11.22
CA ALA A 142 -27.36 -7.61 -10.33
C ALA A 142 -26.73 -6.79 -9.19
N ASP A 143 -25.61 -7.25 -8.62
CA ASP A 143 -24.89 -6.56 -7.55
C ASP A 143 -24.26 -5.25 -8.05
N MET A 144 -23.83 -5.21 -9.31
CA MET A 144 -23.38 -3.99 -10.00
C MET A 144 -24.55 -3.10 -10.48
N GLY A 145 -25.80 -3.53 -10.31
CA GLY A 145 -27.00 -2.80 -10.73
C GLY A 145 -27.17 -2.71 -12.25
N LEU A 146 -26.49 -3.56 -13.02
CA LEU A 146 -26.50 -3.53 -14.49
C LEU A 146 -27.85 -3.96 -15.06
N ASP A 147 -28.61 -4.77 -14.29
CA ASP A 147 -29.98 -5.19 -14.59
C ASP A 147 -30.98 -4.02 -14.67
N ARG A 148 -30.61 -2.86 -14.13
CA ARG A 148 -31.46 -1.65 -14.06
C ARG A 148 -30.96 -0.52 -14.96
N LEU A 149 -29.83 -0.72 -15.64
CA LEU A 149 -29.26 0.32 -16.49
C LEU A 149 -30.03 0.44 -17.80
N PRO A 150 -30.26 1.66 -18.29
CA PRO A 150 -30.78 1.86 -19.64
C PRO A 150 -29.86 1.22 -20.68
N SER A 151 -30.43 0.74 -21.79
CA SER A 151 -29.70 0.06 -22.87
C SER A 151 -28.66 0.94 -23.59
N HIS A 152 -28.60 2.24 -23.32
CA HIS A 152 -27.61 3.19 -23.86
C HIS A 152 -26.42 3.46 -22.93
N THR A 153 -26.34 2.78 -21.78
CA THR A 153 -25.26 2.99 -20.80
C THR A 153 -23.96 2.34 -21.28
N LYS A 154 -22.85 3.08 -21.26
CA LYS A 154 -21.53 2.49 -21.55
C LYS A 154 -21.07 1.65 -20.37
N LEU A 155 -20.84 0.36 -20.60
CA LEU A 155 -20.21 -0.53 -19.62
C LEU A 155 -18.70 -0.32 -19.58
N PRO A 156 -18.03 -0.68 -18.48
CA PRO A 156 -16.58 -0.79 -18.47
C PRO A 156 -16.11 -1.77 -19.56
N THR A 157 -15.14 -1.36 -20.39
CA THR A 157 -14.61 -2.16 -21.51
C THR A 157 -14.13 -3.56 -21.09
N PRO A 158 -13.41 -3.75 -19.96
CA PRO A 158 -13.01 -5.08 -19.49
C PRO A 158 -14.20 -6.01 -19.26
N PHE A 159 -15.29 -5.48 -18.70
CA PHE A 159 -16.48 -6.26 -18.40
C PHE A 159 -17.25 -6.63 -19.68
N ALA A 160 -17.45 -5.67 -20.58
CA ALA A 160 -18.15 -5.91 -21.84
C ALA A 160 -17.41 -6.92 -22.73
N LEU A 161 -16.09 -6.74 -22.94
CA LEU A 161 -15.30 -7.69 -23.73
C LEU A 161 -15.21 -9.07 -23.07
N GLY A 162 -15.15 -9.14 -21.73
CA GLY A 162 -15.20 -10.39 -20.99
C GLY A 162 -16.51 -11.17 -21.20
N LEU A 163 -17.66 -10.47 -21.15
CA LEU A 163 -18.97 -11.07 -21.42
C LEU A 163 -19.09 -11.60 -22.85
N LEU A 164 -18.66 -10.81 -23.83
CA LEU A 164 -18.71 -11.21 -25.24
C LEU A 164 -17.80 -12.39 -25.54
N ALA A 165 -16.60 -12.41 -24.97
CA ALA A 165 -15.68 -13.53 -25.11
C ALA A 165 -16.27 -14.80 -24.47
N ARG A 166 -16.88 -14.69 -23.29
CA ARG A 166 -17.56 -15.81 -22.61
C ARG A 166 -18.71 -16.35 -23.45
N GLU A 167 -19.60 -15.50 -23.95
CA GLU A 167 -20.73 -15.91 -24.79
C GLU A 167 -20.23 -16.65 -26.05
N ARG A 168 -19.19 -16.10 -26.70
CA ARG A 168 -18.59 -16.69 -27.89
C ARG A 168 -17.91 -18.04 -27.63
N MET A 169 -17.16 -18.18 -26.54
CA MET A 169 -16.43 -19.41 -26.22
C MET A 169 -17.31 -20.52 -25.64
N SER A 170 -18.25 -20.16 -24.77
CA SER A 170 -19.10 -21.13 -24.06
C SER A 170 -20.39 -21.48 -24.80
N GLY A 171 -20.85 -20.61 -25.72
CA GLY A 171 -22.15 -20.73 -26.38
C GLY A 171 -23.35 -20.45 -25.46
N HIS A 172 -23.13 -20.14 -24.19
CA HIS A 172 -24.19 -19.73 -23.27
C HIS A 172 -24.43 -18.22 -23.37
N PRO A 173 -25.69 -17.78 -23.55
CA PRO A 173 -25.99 -16.35 -23.62
C PRO A 173 -25.67 -15.65 -22.31
N VAL A 174 -25.44 -14.34 -22.38
CA VAL A 174 -25.39 -13.48 -21.19
C VAL A 174 -26.74 -13.51 -20.44
N PRO A 175 -26.80 -13.09 -19.16
CA PRO A 175 -28.07 -13.01 -18.45
C PRO A 175 -29.13 -12.21 -19.23
N GLN A 176 -30.40 -12.62 -19.15
CA GLN A 176 -31.48 -12.03 -19.96
C GLN A 176 -31.59 -10.50 -19.83
N SER A 177 -31.32 -9.96 -18.64
CA SER A 177 -31.32 -8.52 -18.37
C SER A 177 -30.25 -7.74 -19.18
N MET A 178 -29.23 -8.43 -19.71
CA MET A 178 -28.10 -7.85 -20.42
C MET A 178 -28.18 -8.01 -21.94
N HIS A 179 -29.15 -8.76 -22.49
CA HIS A 179 -29.22 -9.06 -23.93
C HIS A 179 -29.25 -7.79 -24.80
N ASP A 180 -30.14 -6.84 -24.50
CA ASP A 180 -30.30 -5.62 -25.30
C ASP A 180 -29.05 -4.72 -25.24
N LEU A 181 -28.39 -4.69 -24.08
CA LEU A 181 -27.17 -3.93 -23.87
C LEU A 181 -25.98 -4.55 -24.60
N MET A 182 -25.87 -5.89 -24.58
CA MET A 182 -24.82 -6.63 -25.28
C MET A 182 -25.01 -6.66 -26.79
N ALA A 183 -26.25 -6.69 -27.29
CA ALA A 183 -26.52 -6.58 -28.73
C ALA A 183 -25.91 -5.31 -29.34
N ARG A 184 -26.00 -4.18 -28.64
CA ARG A 184 -25.38 -2.91 -29.08
C ARG A 184 -23.86 -2.96 -29.05
N TRP A 185 -23.28 -3.52 -28.00
CA TRP A 185 -21.82 -3.73 -27.93
C TRP A 185 -21.32 -4.60 -29.08
N VAL A 186 -22.08 -5.64 -29.45
CA VAL A 186 -21.77 -6.44 -30.64
C VAL A 186 -21.82 -5.54 -31.87
N ASP A 187 -22.87 -4.75 -32.06
CA ASP A 187 -23.03 -3.84 -33.21
C ASP A 187 -21.88 -2.83 -33.33
N ASP A 188 -21.44 -2.25 -32.23
CA ASP A 188 -20.38 -1.25 -32.16
C ASP A 188 -18.96 -1.84 -32.33
N LEU A 189 -18.80 -3.16 -32.19
CA LEU A 189 -17.48 -3.81 -32.32
C LEU A 189 -16.97 -3.80 -33.77
N PRO A 190 -15.71 -3.36 -34.00
CA PRO A 190 -15.09 -3.42 -35.31
C PRO A 190 -15.08 -4.85 -35.88
N PRO A 191 -15.19 -5.04 -37.21
CA PRO A 191 -15.12 -6.36 -37.84
C PRO A 191 -13.85 -7.14 -37.51
N ALA A 192 -12.73 -6.44 -37.30
CA ALA A 192 -11.48 -7.05 -36.84
C ALA A 192 -11.58 -7.63 -35.43
N ALA A 193 -12.26 -6.92 -34.50
CA ALA A 193 -12.47 -7.39 -33.14
C ALA A 193 -13.41 -8.61 -33.09
N ARG A 194 -14.46 -8.63 -33.92
CA ARG A 194 -15.36 -9.80 -34.05
C ARG A 194 -14.61 -11.04 -34.55
N ARG A 195 -13.76 -10.90 -35.56
CA ARG A 195 -12.90 -11.99 -36.05
C ARG A 195 -11.92 -12.48 -34.98
N ALA A 196 -11.35 -11.57 -34.19
CA ALA A 196 -10.47 -11.95 -33.08
C ALA A 196 -11.23 -12.72 -31.99
N LEU A 197 -12.48 -12.37 -31.68
CA LEU A 197 -13.33 -13.15 -30.76
C LEU A 197 -13.62 -14.57 -31.28
N ASP A 198 -13.94 -14.71 -32.56
CA ASP A 198 -14.17 -16.03 -33.18
C ASP A 198 -12.88 -16.87 -33.18
N GLU A 199 -11.72 -16.23 -33.41
CA GLU A 199 -10.41 -16.85 -33.36
C GLU A 199 -10.04 -17.30 -31.93
N MET A 200 -10.34 -16.49 -30.91
CA MET A 200 -10.20 -16.87 -29.51
C MET A 200 -11.06 -18.09 -29.16
N ALA A 201 -12.29 -18.16 -29.67
CA ALA A 201 -13.18 -19.30 -29.47
C ALA A 201 -12.71 -20.57 -30.20
N ALA A 202 -11.98 -20.45 -31.30
CA ALA A 202 -11.36 -21.58 -31.98
C ALA A 202 -10.09 -22.09 -31.25
N ARG A 203 -9.35 -21.21 -30.56
CA ARG A 203 -8.04 -21.53 -29.94
C ARG A 203 -8.03 -21.58 -28.41
N GLN A 204 -9.19 -21.56 -27.77
CA GLN A 204 -9.36 -21.58 -26.30
C GLN A 204 -8.70 -22.77 -25.58
N ASP A 205 -8.39 -23.86 -26.29
CA ASP A 205 -7.73 -25.04 -25.73
C ASP A 205 -6.22 -24.85 -25.49
N SER A 206 -5.57 -23.93 -26.20
CA SER A 206 -4.17 -23.58 -26.03
C SER A 206 -4.04 -22.16 -25.46
N GLN A 207 -3.52 -22.03 -24.24
CA GLN A 207 -3.38 -20.71 -23.61
C GLN A 207 -2.42 -19.78 -24.38
N GLN A 208 -1.40 -20.34 -25.03
CA GLN A 208 -0.47 -19.58 -25.87
C GLN A 208 -1.16 -18.99 -27.09
N GLU A 209 -1.89 -19.82 -27.83
CA GLU A 209 -2.60 -19.40 -29.03
C GLU A 209 -3.76 -18.46 -28.70
N PHE A 210 -4.44 -18.70 -27.59
CA PHE A 210 -5.45 -17.81 -27.05
C PHE A 210 -4.87 -16.44 -26.70
N ALA A 211 -3.69 -16.39 -26.06
CA ALA A 211 -3.04 -15.13 -25.74
C ALA A 211 -2.72 -14.29 -26.99
N GLN A 212 -2.29 -14.95 -28.08
CA GLN A 212 -2.06 -14.27 -29.36
C GLN A 212 -3.36 -13.71 -29.96
N ALA A 213 -4.45 -14.48 -29.93
CA ALA A 213 -5.75 -14.03 -30.41
C ALA A 213 -6.32 -12.90 -29.53
N ALA A 214 -6.14 -12.98 -28.21
CA ALA A 214 -6.51 -11.92 -27.27
C ALA A 214 -5.73 -10.62 -27.53
N ARG A 215 -4.44 -10.70 -27.88
CA ARG A 215 -3.64 -9.54 -28.28
C ARG A 215 -4.20 -8.86 -29.55
N ARG A 216 -4.64 -9.65 -30.54
CA ARG A 216 -5.30 -9.10 -31.74
C ARG A 216 -6.63 -8.42 -31.40
N LEU A 217 -7.40 -8.96 -30.46
CA LEU A 217 -8.62 -8.32 -29.97
C LEU A 217 -8.31 -6.97 -29.32
N LEU A 218 -7.30 -6.90 -28.46
CA LEU A 218 -6.86 -5.67 -27.81
C LEU A 218 -6.41 -4.60 -28.83
N MET A 219 -5.64 -4.99 -29.85
CA MET A 219 -5.25 -4.09 -30.94
C MET A 219 -6.45 -3.63 -31.76
N ALA A 220 -7.40 -4.53 -32.07
CA ALA A 220 -8.60 -4.19 -32.84
C ALA A 220 -9.58 -3.29 -32.09
N CYS A 221 -9.43 -3.15 -30.76
CA CYS A 221 -10.18 -2.23 -29.92
C CYS A 221 -9.37 -0.98 -29.52
N ASP A 222 -8.22 -0.74 -30.18
CA ASP A 222 -7.30 0.37 -29.89
C ASP A 222 -6.76 0.42 -28.45
N LEU A 223 -6.78 -0.72 -27.74
CA LEU A 223 -6.25 -0.85 -26.38
C LEU A 223 -4.74 -1.14 -26.35
N LEU A 224 -4.19 -1.60 -27.48
CA LEU A 224 -2.76 -1.82 -27.70
C LEU A 224 -2.36 -1.18 -29.02
N GLN A 225 -1.23 -0.46 -29.03
CA GLN A 225 -0.65 0.06 -30.27
C GLN A 225 -0.16 -1.11 -31.13
N GLN A 226 -0.38 -1.03 -32.44
CA GLN A 226 0.29 -1.93 -33.38
C GLN A 226 1.79 -1.74 -33.24
N GLU A 227 2.51 -2.82 -32.94
CA GLU A 227 3.94 -2.87 -33.20
C GLU A 227 4.09 -2.78 -34.72
N THR A 228 4.46 -1.60 -35.23
CA THR A 228 5.00 -1.48 -36.57
C THR A 228 6.31 -2.24 -36.59
N THR A 229 6.27 -3.48 -37.03
CA THR A 229 7.46 -4.17 -37.54
C THR A 229 8.01 -3.33 -38.69
N PRO A 230 9.25 -2.82 -38.63
CA PRO A 230 9.84 -2.11 -39.74
C PRO A 230 10.31 -3.14 -40.77
N GLU A 231 9.39 -3.69 -41.56
CA GLU A 231 9.68 -4.28 -42.86
C GLU A 231 8.38 -4.51 -43.65
N GLU A 232 8.52 -4.40 -44.97
CA GLU A 232 7.51 -4.54 -46.04
C GLU A 232 6.75 -3.27 -46.44
N GLY A 233 7.52 -2.33 -47.01
CA GLY A 233 7.07 -1.64 -48.20
C GLY A 233 7.35 -2.47 -49.46
N ALA A 234 6.35 -2.52 -50.35
CA ALA A 234 6.40 -2.81 -51.78
C ALA A 234 6.46 -4.28 -52.27
N ASP A 235 5.35 -4.62 -52.95
CA ASP A 235 5.27 -5.17 -54.31
C ASP A 235 5.07 -6.69 -54.54
N ASP A 236 3.84 -6.97 -54.98
CA ASP A 236 3.37 -7.88 -56.03
C ASP A 236 3.84 -9.37 -56.08
N GLY A 237 2.88 -10.25 -55.79
CA GLY A 237 2.45 -11.33 -56.67
C GLY A 237 3.46 -12.43 -57.05
N THR A 238 3.27 -13.65 -56.52
CA THR A 238 2.70 -14.82 -57.24
C THR A 238 2.93 -16.14 -56.51
N ASN A 239 1.95 -17.05 -56.69
CA ASN A 239 1.85 -18.47 -56.31
C ASN A 239 3.16 -19.28 -56.40
N ASP A 240 3.35 -20.27 -55.52
CA ASP A 240 2.89 -21.65 -55.80
C ASP A 240 2.98 -22.57 -54.58
N ALA A 241 2.29 -23.69 -54.73
CA ALA A 241 1.72 -24.55 -53.72
C ALA A 241 2.60 -25.73 -53.24
N GLU A 242 2.04 -26.43 -52.22
CA GLU A 242 2.24 -27.85 -51.86
C GLU A 242 3.59 -28.27 -51.25
N ALA A 243 3.72 -29.27 -50.38
CA ALA A 243 2.87 -30.06 -49.49
C ALA A 243 3.81 -31.04 -48.74
N ALA A 244 3.26 -31.69 -47.71
CA ALA A 244 3.63 -33.02 -47.18
C ALA A 244 4.65 -33.12 -46.01
N SER A 245 4.09 -33.50 -44.83
CA SER A 245 4.37 -34.67 -43.96
C SER A 245 5.83 -35.06 -43.68
N SER A 246 6.28 -35.54 -42.51
CA SER A 246 5.70 -36.17 -41.31
C SER A 246 6.88 -36.51 -40.35
N ASP A 247 6.58 -36.67 -39.04
CA ASP A 247 7.18 -37.52 -37.98
C ASP A 247 8.68 -37.91 -38.08
N ASP A 248 9.51 -37.88 -37.03
CA ASP A 248 9.36 -38.56 -35.74
C ASP A 248 10.51 -38.19 -34.77
N GLU A 249 10.24 -38.40 -33.48
CA GLU A 249 11.12 -38.83 -32.35
C GLU A 249 12.36 -38.03 -31.85
N GLU A 250 12.31 -37.75 -30.54
CA GLU A 250 13.38 -37.46 -29.54
C GLU A 250 14.48 -38.56 -29.48
N PRO A 251 15.67 -38.44 -28.78
CA PRO A 251 15.89 -37.75 -27.48
C PRO A 251 17.31 -37.17 -27.15
N ALA A 252 17.34 -36.44 -26.01
CA ALA A 252 18.39 -36.27 -24.97
C ALA A 252 19.90 -36.16 -25.30
N GLU A 253 20.58 -35.13 -24.77
CA GLU A 253 21.51 -35.24 -23.61
C GLU A 253 22.11 -33.90 -23.15
N ASP A 254 22.57 -33.92 -21.90
CA ASP A 254 23.21 -32.90 -21.06
C ASP A 254 24.28 -31.99 -21.71
N THR A 255 24.42 -30.78 -21.17
CA THR A 255 25.72 -30.23 -20.70
C THR A 255 25.53 -28.87 -20.00
N THR A 256 25.87 -28.81 -18.71
CA THR A 256 26.41 -27.60 -18.07
C THR A 256 27.89 -27.44 -18.44
N PRO A 257 28.42 -26.22 -18.56
CA PRO A 257 29.26 -25.72 -17.47
C PRO A 257 29.19 -24.20 -17.18
N ASP A 258 29.82 -23.89 -16.06
CA ASP A 258 29.96 -22.67 -15.27
C ASP A 258 30.39 -21.34 -15.92
N ALA A 259 29.96 -20.28 -15.20
CA ALA A 259 30.66 -19.05 -14.79
C ALA A 259 31.46 -18.18 -15.80
N GLN A 260 31.08 -16.89 -15.88
CA GLN A 260 32.05 -15.80 -15.90
C GLN A 260 31.47 -14.46 -15.36
N GLU A 261 32.34 -13.76 -14.63
CA GLU A 261 32.21 -12.47 -13.96
C GLU A 261 32.28 -11.25 -14.92
N ASP A 262 32.10 -10.07 -14.32
CA ASP A 262 32.30 -8.69 -14.80
C ASP A 262 31.23 -8.14 -15.74
N GLY A 263 30.70 -6.93 -15.60
CA GLY A 263 30.97 -5.74 -14.78
C GLY A 263 30.05 -4.63 -15.33
N PRO A 264 29.84 -3.49 -14.64
CA PRO A 264 28.89 -2.48 -15.06
C PRO A 264 29.52 -1.54 -16.10
N GLU A 265 28.80 -1.26 -17.19
CA GLU A 265 29.11 -0.12 -18.06
C GLU A 265 28.06 0.99 -17.85
N GLU A 266 28.58 2.14 -17.39
CA GLU A 266 27.96 3.46 -17.47
C GLU A 266 28.23 4.06 -18.85
N ASP A 267 27.23 4.68 -19.48
CA ASP A 267 27.33 5.86 -20.36
C ASP A 267 25.88 6.36 -20.56
N ASP A 268 25.42 7.39 -19.85
CA ASP A 268 25.53 8.84 -20.12
C ASP A 268 25.09 9.31 -21.53
N GLY A 269 24.38 10.44 -21.55
CA GLY A 269 24.15 11.23 -22.76
C GLY A 269 22.78 11.09 -23.45
N ASN A 270 21.78 11.85 -22.98
CA ASN A 270 21.29 13.02 -23.75
C ASN A 270 20.08 13.68 -23.07
N GLN A 271 20.28 14.91 -22.61
CA GLN A 271 19.24 15.93 -22.70
C GLN A 271 18.98 16.26 -24.18
N PRO A 272 17.81 16.80 -24.50
CA PRO A 272 17.89 18.10 -25.16
C PRO A 272 16.96 19.16 -24.57
N MET A 273 17.47 20.38 -24.66
CA MET A 273 16.86 21.64 -24.35
C MET A 273 15.67 22.02 -25.26
N GLN A 274 14.81 22.81 -24.63
CA GLN A 274 14.01 23.94 -25.08
C GLN A 274 14.43 24.72 -26.35
N MET A 275 13.41 25.36 -26.96
CA MET A 275 13.35 26.50 -27.92
C MET A 275 12.56 26.11 -29.20
N SER A 276 11.72 26.91 -29.87
CA SER A 276 11.09 28.22 -29.64
C SER A 276 10.23 28.52 -30.90
N GLN A 277 9.03 29.10 -30.69
CA GLN A 277 8.25 30.00 -31.57
C GLN A 277 7.59 29.54 -32.89
N GLY A 278 6.33 29.99 -33.07
CA GLY A 278 5.74 30.20 -34.40
C GLY A 278 4.21 30.16 -34.58
N THR A 279 3.47 31.06 -33.91
CA THR A 279 2.38 31.92 -34.48
C THR A 279 1.10 31.37 -35.15
N GLY A 280 -0.05 31.90 -34.70
CA GLY A 280 -1.35 32.00 -35.42
C GLY A 280 -2.56 31.76 -34.49
N ALA A 281 -3.13 32.82 -33.86
CA ALA A 281 -4.41 33.46 -34.20
C ALA A 281 -5.63 32.50 -34.11
N SER A 282 -6.72 32.72 -33.36
CA SER A 282 -7.45 33.94 -32.94
C SER A 282 -8.59 33.57 -31.95
N ASP A 283 -8.97 34.52 -31.08
CA ASP A 283 -10.29 34.85 -30.46
C ASP A 283 -11.16 33.73 -29.84
N ASP A 284 -11.79 33.85 -28.66
CA ASP A 284 -12.48 34.99 -28.04
C ASP A 284 -12.41 34.94 -26.50
N GLU A 285 -12.41 36.12 -25.87
CA GLU A 285 -12.47 36.36 -24.42
C GLU A 285 -13.83 36.01 -23.77
N PRO A 286 -13.85 35.76 -22.45
CA PRO A 286 -15.05 35.77 -21.63
C PRO A 286 -15.42 37.19 -21.15
N ASP A 287 -16.73 37.45 -21.14
CA ASP A 287 -17.40 38.69 -20.73
C ASP A 287 -17.18 39.02 -19.24
N ASP A 288 -17.05 40.32 -19.02
CA ASP A 288 -16.52 41.02 -17.84
C ASP A 288 -17.68 41.60 -17.00
N GLY A 289 -17.46 41.84 -15.71
CA GLY A 289 -18.55 42.35 -14.88
C GLY A 289 -18.26 42.67 -13.42
N GLU A 290 -17.22 43.45 -13.12
CA GLU A 290 -17.15 44.22 -11.86
C GLU A 290 -17.34 45.73 -12.10
N GLN A 291 -18.29 46.33 -11.37
CA GLN A 291 -18.45 47.78 -11.24
C GLN A 291 -17.51 48.31 -10.15
N GLY A 292 -16.50 49.09 -10.56
CA GLY A 292 -15.67 49.92 -9.69
C GLY A 292 -15.74 51.39 -10.10
N GLY A 293 -16.17 52.25 -9.17
CA GLY A 293 -16.25 53.70 -9.35
C GLY A 293 -14.91 54.42 -9.21
N SER A 294 -14.65 55.28 -10.20
CA SER A 294 -13.83 56.50 -10.23
C SER A 294 -13.02 56.94 -9.00
N ALA A 295 -11.72 57.19 -9.21
CA ALA A 295 -11.00 58.32 -8.60
C ALA A 295 -9.83 58.80 -9.48
N SER A 296 -9.99 60.02 -9.99
CA SER A 296 -9.03 61.10 -10.32
C SER A 296 -7.55 60.77 -10.57
N GLY A 297 -7.07 61.19 -11.75
CA GLY A 297 -5.68 61.15 -12.13
C GLY A 297 -4.82 62.35 -11.75
N SER A 298 -3.53 62.21 -12.04
CA SER A 298 -2.58 63.26 -12.40
C SER A 298 -1.37 62.60 -13.08
N GLU A 299 -1.11 62.96 -14.32
CA GLU A 299 0.10 62.59 -15.07
C GLU A 299 1.26 63.49 -14.65
N GLU A 300 2.36 62.89 -14.18
CA GLU A 300 3.70 63.47 -14.29
C GLU A 300 4.70 62.33 -14.57
N ALA A 301 5.48 62.50 -15.64
CA ALA A 301 6.55 61.60 -16.03
C ALA A 301 7.82 61.89 -15.22
N GLY A 302 8.29 60.91 -14.44
CA GLY A 302 9.58 60.93 -13.73
C GLY A 302 10.31 59.60 -13.93
N GLY A 303 11.61 59.67 -14.26
CA GLY A 303 12.47 58.54 -14.66
C GLY A 303 12.70 57.45 -13.59
N PRO A 304 13.57 56.46 -13.85
CA PRO A 304 13.72 55.28 -13.01
C PRO A 304 14.29 55.68 -11.65
N ALA A 305 13.43 55.72 -10.63
CA ALA A 305 13.86 55.79 -9.25
C ALA A 305 14.35 54.41 -8.85
N GLU A 306 15.64 54.31 -8.53
CA GLU A 306 16.21 53.24 -7.73
C GLU A 306 15.45 53.21 -6.39
N GLY A 307 14.44 52.34 -6.32
CA GLY A 307 13.73 52.05 -5.09
C GLY A 307 14.67 51.29 -4.18
N GLU A 308 15.20 52.03 -3.19
CA GLU A 308 15.79 51.50 -1.98
C GLU A 308 15.00 50.27 -1.55
N ALA A 309 15.67 49.11 -1.51
CA ALA A 309 15.11 47.93 -0.88
C ALA A 309 14.81 48.34 0.57
N GLU A 310 13.52 48.56 0.87
CA GLU A 310 13.05 48.59 2.25
C GLU A 310 13.65 47.35 2.90
N GLU A 311 14.55 47.58 3.86
CA GLU A 311 15.12 46.54 4.69
C GLU A 311 13.94 45.83 5.33
N ALA A 312 13.55 44.69 4.74
CA ALA A 312 12.50 43.85 5.27
C ALA A 312 12.86 43.59 6.73
N GLU A 313 12.01 44.07 7.65
CA GLU A 313 12.13 43.76 9.07
C GLU A 313 12.41 42.26 9.20
N PRO A 314 13.36 41.84 10.06
CA PRO A 314 13.72 40.43 10.18
C PRO A 314 12.44 39.64 10.40
N GLN A 315 12.06 38.83 9.41
CA GLN A 315 10.83 38.04 9.44
C GLN A 315 10.78 37.33 10.78
N ARG A 316 9.82 37.72 11.64
CA ARG A 316 9.65 37.07 12.93
C ARG A 316 9.44 35.58 12.64
N GLY A 317 10.33 34.76 13.20
CA GLY A 317 10.25 33.31 13.08
C GLY A 317 8.89 32.76 13.56
N TYR A 318 8.66 31.48 13.29
CA TYR A 318 7.41 30.83 13.70
C TYR A 318 7.09 31.04 15.18
N HIS A 319 5.83 31.36 15.47
CA HIS A 319 5.30 31.41 16.84
C HIS A 319 3.81 31.04 16.85
N ALA A 320 3.31 30.65 18.03
CA ALA A 320 1.90 30.45 18.25
C ALA A 320 1.26 31.70 18.86
N PHE A 321 0.03 32.02 18.44
CA PHE A 321 -0.74 33.11 19.06
C PHE A 321 -0.96 32.83 20.56
N THR A 322 -1.34 31.60 20.87
CA THR A 322 -1.48 31.10 22.23
C THR A 322 -1.33 29.59 22.24
N THR A 323 -0.82 29.03 23.33
CA THR A 323 -0.71 27.58 23.56
C THR A 323 -1.67 27.11 24.67
N VAL A 324 -2.49 28.01 25.22
CA VAL A 324 -3.35 27.74 26.38
C VAL A 324 -4.40 26.65 26.11
N TYR A 325 -4.77 26.46 24.85
CA TYR A 325 -5.81 25.54 24.45
C TYR A 325 -5.30 24.23 23.85
N ASP A 326 -3.97 24.09 23.73
CA ASP A 326 -3.31 22.87 23.28
C ASP A 326 -3.48 21.77 24.32
N GLU A 327 -3.62 20.54 23.85
CA GLU A 327 -3.76 19.38 24.73
C GLU A 327 -2.81 18.25 24.35
N GLU A 328 -2.20 17.66 25.37
CA GLU A 328 -1.59 16.32 25.32
C GLU A 328 -2.55 15.37 26.06
N ILE A 329 -3.00 14.32 25.39
CA ILE A 329 -4.04 13.43 25.91
C ILE A 329 -3.73 11.96 25.63
N ALA A 330 -4.05 11.07 26.57
CA ALA A 330 -3.94 9.65 26.34
C ALA A 330 -5.12 9.15 25.48
N ALA A 331 -4.87 8.12 24.66
CA ALA A 331 -5.90 7.54 23.81
C ALA A 331 -7.13 7.03 24.59
N GLU A 332 -6.93 6.57 25.83
CA GLU A 332 -7.97 6.05 26.72
C GLU A 332 -8.93 7.15 27.21
N ASP A 333 -8.47 8.40 27.27
CA ASP A 333 -9.27 9.54 27.72
C ASP A 333 -10.09 10.17 26.57
N LEU A 334 -9.80 9.79 25.32
CA LEU A 334 -10.51 10.29 24.16
C LEU A 334 -11.76 9.48 23.82
N CYS A 335 -11.83 8.21 24.21
CA CYS A 335 -12.82 7.27 23.69
C CYS A 335 -13.19 6.21 24.73
N ASP A 336 -14.48 5.87 24.80
CA ASP A 336 -14.98 4.89 25.76
C ASP A 336 -14.42 3.50 25.51
N ALA A 337 -14.25 2.71 26.57
CA ALA A 337 -13.61 1.39 26.50
C ALA A 337 -14.31 0.41 25.53
N GLU A 338 -15.64 0.49 25.40
CA GLU A 338 -16.40 -0.34 24.45
C GLU A 338 -16.15 0.08 22.99
N GLU A 339 -16.11 1.38 22.72
CA GLU A 339 -15.85 1.92 21.38
C GLU A 339 -14.40 1.61 20.96
N LEU A 340 -13.42 1.83 21.85
CA LEU A 340 -12.03 1.43 21.64
C LEU A 340 -11.89 -0.07 21.35
N PHE A 341 -12.67 -0.92 22.03
CA PHE A 341 -12.67 -2.35 21.77
C PHE A 341 -13.19 -2.69 20.36
N ARG A 342 -14.28 -2.04 19.92
CA ARG A 342 -14.82 -2.22 18.55
C ARG A 342 -13.82 -1.74 17.50
N LEU A 343 -13.27 -0.53 17.65
CA LEU A 343 -12.27 0.01 16.75
C LEU A 343 -11.03 -0.90 16.66
N ARG A 344 -10.61 -1.46 17.80
CA ARG A 344 -9.53 -2.45 17.81
C ARG A 344 -9.88 -3.73 17.06
N GLN A 345 -11.12 -4.22 17.15
CA GLN A 345 -11.54 -5.39 16.37
C GLN A 345 -11.48 -5.13 14.85
N THR A 346 -11.86 -3.92 14.41
CA THR A 346 -11.72 -3.51 13.01
C THR A 346 -10.26 -3.52 12.57
N LEU A 347 -9.36 -2.93 13.37
CA LEU A 347 -7.92 -2.96 13.10
C LEU A 347 -7.38 -4.40 13.08
N ASP A 348 -7.83 -5.25 14.00
CA ASP A 348 -7.43 -6.66 14.04
C ASP A 348 -7.84 -7.42 12.79
N GLN A 349 -9.05 -7.18 12.26
CA GLN A 349 -9.51 -7.78 11.00
C GLN A 349 -8.62 -7.38 9.82
N GLN A 350 -8.24 -6.11 9.72
CA GLN A 350 -7.32 -5.64 8.69
C GLN A 350 -5.92 -6.26 8.85
N LEU A 351 -5.46 -6.48 10.08
CA LEU A 351 -4.16 -7.11 10.34
C LEU A 351 -4.11 -8.61 10.02
N VAL A 352 -5.25 -9.33 9.97
CA VAL A 352 -5.28 -10.78 9.69
C VAL A 352 -4.66 -11.11 8.33
N SER A 353 -4.99 -10.33 7.28
CA SER A 353 -4.43 -10.53 5.94
C SER A 353 -2.92 -10.35 5.90
N MET A 354 -2.34 -9.61 6.86
CA MET A 354 -0.93 -9.26 6.90
C MET A 354 -0.12 -10.07 7.93
N GLN A 355 -0.73 -10.94 8.74
CA GLN A 355 -0.02 -11.71 9.77
C GLN A 355 1.14 -12.56 9.22
N GLY A 356 0.97 -13.12 8.02
CA GLY A 356 2.01 -13.91 7.34
C GLY A 356 3.22 -13.08 6.93
N VAL A 357 2.99 -11.87 6.41
CA VAL A 357 4.05 -10.90 6.09
C VAL A 357 4.73 -10.48 7.39
N VAL A 358 3.96 -10.04 8.39
CA VAL A 358 4.48 -9.54 9.68
C VAL A 358 5.35 -10.56 10.42
N SER A 359 4.97 -11.84 10.42
CA SER A 359 5.76 -12.88 11.09
C SER A 359 7.10 -13.10 10.38
N LYS A 360 7.12 -13.09 9.03
CA LYS A 360 8.36 -13.16 8.25
C LYS A 360 9.25 -11.92 8.47
N LEU A 361 8.65 -10.73 8.52
CA LEU A 361 9.33 -9.47 8.80
C LEU A 361 9.97 -9.48 10.18
N ALA A 362 9.19 -9.82 11.20
CA ALA A 362 9.66 -9.88 12.57
C ALA A 362 10.80 -10.88 12.73
N ASN A 363 10.70 -12.06 12.14
CA ASN A 363 11.76 -13.06 12.18
C ASN A 363 13.01 -12.63 11.38
N ARG A 364 12.85 -11.84 10.31
CA ARG A 364 13.99 -11.31 9.52
C ARG A 364 14.68 -10.17 10.26
N LEU A 365 13.92 -9.25 10.86
CA LEU A 365 14.47 -8.17 11.69
C LEU A 365 15.15 -8.75 12.92
N GLN A 366 14.47 -9.63 13.64
CA GLN A 366 15.02 -10.32 14.81
C GLN A 366 16.30 -11.06 14.45
N ARG A 367 16.35 -11.81 13.33
CA ARG A 367 17.59 -12.47 12.89
C ARG A 367 18.70 -11.49 12.53
N LYS A 368 18.38 -10.38 11.85
CA LYS A 368 19.39 -9.39 11.46
C LYS A 368 19.94 -8.64 12.69
N LEU A 369 19.08 -8.30 13.63
CA LEU A 369 19.46 -7.71 14.91
C LEU A 369 20.22 -8.72 15.80
N MET A 370 19.80 -9.99 15.85
CA MET A 370 20.53 -11.06 16.55
C MET A 370 21.87 -11.41 15.90
N ALA A 371 21.98 -11.33 14.57
CA ALA A 371 23.25 -11.50 13.87
C ALA A 371 24.21 -10.34 14.20
N GLN A 372 23.69 -9.13 14.40
CA GLN A 372 24.46 -8.03 14.96
C GLN A 372 24.81 -8.26 16.44
N GLN A 373 24.02 -9.03 17.20
CA GLN A 373 24.33 -9.47 18.58
C GLN A 373 25.42 -10.56 18.66
N THR A 374 26.12 -10.90 17.57
CA THR A 374 27.22 -11.87 17.65
C THR A 374 28.29 -11.33 18.60
N ARG A 375 28.41 -12.01 19.75
CA ARG A 375 29.17 -11.62 20.94
C ARG A 375 30.58 -11.16 20.56
N ALA A 376 30.86 -9.88 20.75
CA ALA A 376 32.22 -9.37 20.64
C ALA A 376 32.96 -9.68 21.94
N TRP A 377 34.11 -10.34 21.83
CA TRP A 377 35.01 -10.59 22.95
C TRP A 377 36.09 -9.50 22.94
N GLU A 378 36.25 -8.82 24.07
CA GLU A 378 37.43 -7.99 24.31
C GLU A 378 38.53 -8.89 24.90
N PHE A 379 39.71 -8.84 24.30
CA PHE A 379 40.88 -9.65 24.67
C PHE A 379 41.96 -8.78 25.30
N ASP A 380 42.96 -9.42 25.88
CA ASP A 380 44.11 -8.75 26.49
C ASP A 380 43.71 -7.79 27.62
N LEU A 381 42.79 -8.23 28.49
CA LEU A 381 42.37 -7.49 29.68
C LEU A 381 43.20 -7.91 30.91
N GLU A 382 43.30 -7.02 31.90
CA GLU A 382 43.94 -7.30 33.20
C GLU A 382 43.04 -8.12 34.14
N GLU A 383 41.73 -8.09 33.92
CA GLU A 383 40.72 -8.82 34.68
C GLU A 383 39.60 -9.36 33.78
N GLY A 384 38.95 -10.45 34.19
CA GLY A 384 37.83 -11.04 33.45
C GLY A 384 37.85 -12.57 33.42
N MET A 385 37.31 -13.14 32.35
CA MET A 385 37.29 -14.59 32.12
C MET A 385 38.61 -15.02 31.48
N LEU A 386 39.25 -16.10 31.92
CA LEU A 386 40.52 -16.54 31.33
C LEU A 386 40.35 -16.97 29.86
N ASP A 387 41.20 -16.43 28.97
CA ASP A 387 41.30 -16.88 27.60
C ASP A 387 42.18 -18.14 27.52
N ALA A 388 41.52 -19.30 27.54
CA ALA A 388 42.19 -20.59 27.53
C ALA A 388 43.15 -20.78 26.33
N GLY A 389 42.87 -20.14 25.18
CA GLY A 389 43.71 -20.24 23.99
C GLY A 389 45.04 -19.48 24.11
N ARG A 390 45.14 -18.51 25.02
CA ARG A 390 46.34 -17.67 25.22
C ARG A 390 47.14 -18.04 26.48
N LEU A 391 46.68 -19.03 27.26
CA LEU A 391 47.38 -19.54 28.45
C LEU A 391 48.84 -19.93 28.19
N SER A 392 49.15 -20.44 27.00
CA SER A 392 50.52 -20.77 26.59
C SER A 392 51.47 -19.57 26.65
N ARG A 393 50.99 -18.35 26.43
CA ARG A 393 51.81 -17.12 26.50
C ARG A 393 52.25 -16.79 27.92
N ILE A 394 51.42 -17.07 28.92
CA ILE A 394 51.78 -16.91 30.34
C ILE A 394 52.92 -17.86 30.71
N VAL A 395 52.85 -19.10 30.22
CA VAL A 395 53.87 -20.12 30.49
C VAL A 395 55.20 -19.76 29.81
N VAL A 396 55.15 -19.24 28.58
CA VAL A 396 56.35 -18.89 27.81
C VAL A 396 56.97 -17.55 28.25
N ASN A 397 56.16 -16.58 28.66
CA ASN A 397 56.65 -15.28 29.14
C ASN A 397 55.77 -14.76 30.29
N PRO A 398 56.16 -15.00 31.55
CA PRO A 398 55.40 -14.60 32.74
C PRO A 398 55.21 -13.08 32.92
N MET A 399 55.93 -12.25 32.17
CA MET A 399 55.81 -10.79 32.24
C MET A 399 54.66 -10.23 31.39
N LEU A 400 53.98 -11.06 30.58
CA LEU A 400 52.82 -10.71 29.77
C LEU A 400 51.53 -11.18 30.47
N SER A 401 50.91 -10.29 31.26
CA SER A 401 49.76 -10.61 32.13
C SER A 401 48.38 -10.56 31.48
N LEU A 402 48.26 -10.13 30.22
CA LEU A 402 46.98 -9.86 29.56
C LEU A 402 46.37 -11.12 28.92
N SER A 403 45.87 -12.06 29.74
CA SER A 403 45.22 -13.31 29.25
C SER A 403 43.73 -13.40 29.58
N TYR A 404 43.13 -12.31 30.03
CA TYR A 404 41.70 -12.27 30.31
C TYR A 404 40.94 -11.74 29.09
N LYS A 405 39.73 -12.27 28.94
CA LYS A 405 38.73 -11.84 27.98
C LYS A 405 37.43 -11.52 28.70
N ARG A 406 36.68 -10.56 28.17
CA ARG A 406 35.36 -10.19 28.68
C ARG A 406 34.36 -10.20 27.54
N GLU A 407 33.18 -10.74 27.82
CA GLU A 407 32.05 -10.63 26.91
C GLU A 407 31.54 -9.19 26.96
N ARG A 408 31.52 -8.50 25.82
CA ARG A 408 31.01 -7.13 25.74
C ARG A 408 29.50 -7.17 25.60
N ASP A 409 28.79 -6.59 26.56
CA ASP A 409 27.36 -6.28 26.41
C ASP A 409 27.21 -5.20 25.32
N MET A 410 26.30 -5.42 24.37
CA MET A 410 26.06 -4.49 23.27
C MET A 410 25.02 -3.43 23.62
N ASP A 411 25.24 -2.20 23.13
CA ASP A 411 24.43 -0.99 23.32
C ASP A 411 23.01 -1.07 22.68
N PHE A 412 22.65 -2.16 22.01
CA PHE A 412 21.37 -2.27 21.31
C PHE A 412 20.13 -2.26 22.24
N ARG A 413 20.30 -2.69 23.50
CA ARG A 413 19.24 -2.56 24.53
C ARG A 413 18.99 -1.11 24.96
N ASP A 414 19.83 -0.18 24.50
CA ASP A 414 19.82 1.24 24.80
C ASP A 414 19.26 2.07 23.63
N THR A 415 18.28 1.51 22.91
CA THR A 415 17.61 2.18 21.78
C THR A 415 16.13 2.40 22.06
N VAL A 416 15.67 3.62 21.77
CA VAL A 416 14.26 4.01 21.80
C VAL A 416 13.82 4.55 20.45
N VAL A 417 12.62 4.13 20.03
CA VAL A 417 11.98 4.55 18.78
C VAL A 417 10.64 5.22 19.10
N THR A 418 10.44 6.46 18.67
CA THR A 418 9.13 7.13 18.72
C THR A 418 8.52 7.14 17.32
N LEU A 419 7.32 6.57 17.19
CA LEU A 419 6.49 6.64 15.99
C LEU A 419 5.54 7.83 16.14
N LEU A 420 5.66 8.85 15.29
CA LEU A 420 4.79 10.01 15.24
C LEU A 420 3.87 9.89 14.02
N ILE A 421 2.58 9.72 14.25
CA ILE A 421 1.60 9.41 13.20
C ILE A 421 0.70 10.63 12.98
N ASP A 422 0.59 11.03 11.72
CA ASP A 422 -0.32 12.09 11.30
C ASP A 422 -1.78 11.61 11.39
N ASN A 423 -2.58 12.38 12.12
CA ASN A 423 -4.01 12.20 12.24
C ASN A 423 -4.77 13.34 11.50
N SER A 424 -4.22 13.84 10.39
CA SER A 424 -4.86 14.82 9.50
C SER A 424 -6.05 14.25 8.72
N GLY A 425 -6.88 15.13 8.16
CA GLY A 425 -8.07 14.82 7.40
C GLY A 425 -7.77 14.22 6.03
N SER A 426 -6.61 14.53 5.45
CA SER A 426 -6.11 13.89 4.23
C SER A 426 -5.81 12.39 4.45
N MET A 427 -5.48 12.00 5.69
CA MET A 427 -5.25 10.60 6.05
C MET A 427 -6.54 9.75 6.08
N ARG A 428 -7.74 10.33 5.87
CA ARG A 428 -9.02 9.60 5.98
C ARG A 428 -9.11 8.38 5.06
N GLY A 429 -9.74 7.33 5.57
CA GLY A 429 -10.00 6.10 4.83
C GLY A 429 -8.80 5.16 4.81
N ARG A 430 -8.24 4.91 3.62
CA ARG A 430 -7.14 3.95 3.45
C ARG A 430 -5.84 4.41 4.13
N PRO A 431 -5.36 5.65 4.00
CA PRO A 431 -4.05 6.05 4.54
C PRO A 431 -3.93 5.88 6.06
N ILE A 432 -4.93 6.30 6.85
CA ILE A 432 -4.90 6.13 8.31
C ILE A 432 -4.97 4.65 8.72
N SER A 433 -5.71 3.83 7.96
CA SER A 433 -5.74 2.38 8.19
C SER A 433 -4.35 1.78 7.98
N VAL A 434 -3.66 2.20 6.92
CA VAL A 434 -2.26 1.82 6.66
C VAL A 434 -1.37 2.28 7.81
N ALA A 435 -1.42 3.55 8.22
CA ALA A 435 -0.60 4.07 9.30
C ALA A 435 -0.83 3.35 10.64
N ALA A 436 -2.08 3.02 10.97
CA ALA A 436 -2.43 2.26 12.17
C ALA A 436 -1.84 0.83 12.13
N MET A 437 -1.93 0.17 10.98
CA MET A 437 -1.29 -1.14 10.78
C MET A 437 0.23 -1.04 10.89
N CYS A 438 0.85 -0.03 10.28
CA CYS A 438 2.29 0.23 10.37
C CYS A 438 2.72 0.40 11.82
N GLY A 439 2.02 1.26 12.57
CA GLY A 439 2.28 1.52 13.98
C GLY A 439 2.18 0.26 14.84
N ASP A 440 1.15 -0.57 14.66
CA ASP A 440 0.99 -1.84 15.39
C ASP A 440 2.14 -2.81 15.05
N ILE A 441 2.39 -3.02 13.76
CA ILE A 441 3.41 -3.96 13.27
C ILE A 441 4.80 -3.57 13.75
N LEU A 442 5.18 -2.31 13.61
CA LEU A 442 6.47 -1.79 14.06
C LEU A 442 6.62 -1.91 15.57
N ALA A 443 5.66 -1.39 16.33
CA ALA A 443 5.75 -1.39 17.79
C ALA A 443 5.87 -2.81 18.33
N ARG A 444 5.05 -3.73 17.83
CA ARG A 444 5.10 -5.15 18.20
C ARG A 444 6.41 -5.82 17.79
N THR A 445 6.98 -5.46 16.64
CA THR A 445 8.20 -6.10 16.11
C THR A 445 9.46 -5.60 16.81
N LEU A 446 9.56 -4.29 17.03
CA LEU A 446 10.68 -3.66 17.73
C LEU A 446 10.72 -4.06 19.21
N GLU A 447 9.57 -4.12 19.89
CA GLU A 447 9.53 -4.61 21.28
C GLU A 447 9.96 -6.07 21.42
N ARG A 448 9.65 -6.93 20.43
CA ARG A 448 10.17 -8.31 20.40
C ARG A 448 11.69 -8.37 20.29
N CYS A 449 12.29 -7.32 19.74
CA CYS A 449 13.74 -7.15 19.66
C CYS A 449 14.32 -6.38 20.86
N ALA A 450 13.55 -6.19 21.93
CA ALA A 450 13.93 -5.45 23.15
C ALA A 450 14.22 -3.95 22.94
N VAL A 451 13.71 -3.36 21.86
CA VAL A 451 13.74 -1.91 21.62
C VAL A 451 12.53 -1.26 22.29
N LYS A 452 12.74 -0.13 22.96
CA LYS A 452 11.66 0.66 23.57
C LYS A 452 10.92 1.44 22.48
N VAL A 453 9.59 1.42 22.50
CA VAL A 453 8.79 2.05 21.45
C VAL A 453 7.71 2.96 22.02
N GLU A 454 7.66 4.21 21.58
CA GLU A 454 6.56 5.13 21.83
C GLU A 454 5.71 5.28 20.55
N VAL A 455 4.39 5.36 20.69
CA VAL A 455 3.47 5.61 19.57
C VAL A 455 2.62 6.84 19.88
N LEU A 456 2.81 7.87 19.08
CA LEU A 456 2.22 9.20 19.21
C LEU A 456 1.38 9.53 17.98
N GLY A 457 0.36 10.35 18.17
CA GLY A 457 -0.45 10.95 17.12
C GLY A 457 -0.51 12.45 17.24
N PHE A 458 -0.72 13.15 16.13
CA PHE A 458 -0.93 14.59 16.16
C PHE A 458 -2.02 15.02 15.18
N THR A 459 -2.83 15.98 15.62
CA THR A 459 -3.86 16.67 14.81
C THR A 459 -4.22 17.97 15.53
N THR A 460 -5.22 18.70 15.04
CA THR A 460 -5.80 19.86 15.72
C THR A 460 -7.07 19.48 16.48
N ARG A 461 -7.46 20.29 17.48
CA ARG A 461 -8.71 20.06 18.24
C ARG A 461 -9.94 20.35 17.39
N ALA A 462 -9.87 21.38 16.56
CA ALA A 462 -10.97 21.87 15.73
C ALA A 462 -10.52 22.11 14.29
N TRP A 463 -11.51 22.11 13.39
CA TRP A 463 -11.31 22.59 12.03
C TRP A 463 -11.33 24.11 12.00
N LYS A 464 -10.46 24.71 11.19
CA LYS A 464 -10.44 26.14 10.89
C LYS A 464 -10.29 27.00 12.16
N GLY A 465 -9.34 26.62 13.01
CA GLY A 465 -8.87 27.46 14.12
C GLY A 465 -9.86 27.48 15.28
N GLY A 466 -9.64 26.64 16.29
CA GLY A 466 -10.47 26.55 17.48
C GLY A 466 -10.44 27.79 18.39
N ARG A 467 -10.22 27.58 19.68
CA ARG A 467 -10.29 28.65 20.68
C ARG A 467 -9.18 29.69 20.51
N SER A 468 -8.03 29.28 19.95
CA SER A 468 -6.94 30.19 19.61
C SER A 468 -7.36 31.25 18.59
N ARG A 469 -8.12 30.87 17.56
CA ARG A 469 -8.67 31.82 16.58
C ARG A 469 -9.73 32.71 17.20
N GLU A 470 -10.62 32.16 18.03
CA GLU A 470 -11.63 32.96 18.73
C GLU A 470 -10.99 34.02 19.61
N ALA A 471 -9.94 33.66 20.37
CA ALA A 471 -9.17 34.59 21.19
C ALA A 471 -8.47 35.66 20.34
N TRP A 472 -7.93 35.30 19.18
CA TRP A 472 -7.32 36.25 18.25
C TRP A 472 -8.35 37.26 17.70
N VAL A 473 -9.54 36.78 17.32
CA VAL A 473 -10.64 37.65 16.88
C VAL A 473 -11.09 38.59 18.01
N GLN A 474 -11.22 38.08 19.24
CA GLN A 474 -11.55 38.89 20.41
C GLN A 474 -10.45 39.91 20.76
N ALA A 475 -9.19 39.60 20.44
CA ALA A 475 -8.06 40.51 20.57
C ALA A 475 -7.98 41.56 19.44
N HIS A 476 -9.04 41.72 18.64
CA HIS A 476 -9.12 42.66 17.52
C HIS A 476 -8.17 42.34 16.36
N LYS A 477 -7.84 41.06 16.16
CA LYS A 477 -7.06 40.54 15.03
C LYS A 477 -5.70 41.25 14.86
N PRO A 478 -4.80 41.20 15.87
CA PRO A 478 -3.45 41.71 15.71
C PRO A 478 -2.76 41.08 14.50
N GLU A 479 -1.96 41.88 13.79
CA GLU A 479 -1.18 41.45 12.62
C GLU A 479 -0.11 40.42 13.00
N ASN A 480 0.24 39.56 12.05
CA ASN A 480 1.21 38.47 12.21
C ASN A 480 0.93 37.59 13.45
N PRO A 481 -0.27 37.00 13.57
CA PRO A 481 -0.66 36.30 14.78
C PRO A 481 0.04 34.94 14.99
N GLY A 482 0.72 34.42 13.97
CA GLY A 482 1.30 33.09 14.00
C GLY A 482 0.23 31.99 13.99
N ARG A 483 0.48 30.85 14.63
CA ARG A 483 -0.49 29.74 14.68
C ARG A 483 -1.79 30.14 15.38
N LEU A 484 -2.92 29.79 14.75
CA LEU A 484 -4.28 30.12 15.20
C LEU A 484 -5.16 28.90 15.53
N ASN A 485 -4.64 27.68 15.50
CA ASN A 485 -5.41 26.48 15.83
C ASN A 485 -4.85 25.76 17.04
N ASP A 486 -5.73 25.14 17.82
CA ASP A 486 -5.39 24.41 19.04
C ASP A 486 -4.83 23.03 18.66
N LEU A 487 -3.70 22.64 19.24
CA LEU A 487 -3.10 21.34 18.99
C LEU A 487 -3.75 20.23 19.83
N ARG A 488 -3.79 19.03 19.24
CA ARG A 488 -4.10 17.79 19.93
C ARG A 488 -2.99 16.79 19.68
N HIS A 489 -2.22 16.53 20.72
CA HIS A 489 -1.19 15.52 20.75
C HIS A 489 -1.69 14.29 21.50
N ILE A 490 -1.64 13.12 20.86
CA ILE A 490 -2.25 11.89 21.35
C ILE A 490 -1.15 10.90 21.71
N ILE A 491 -1.21 10.35 22.92
CA ILE A 491 -0.34 9.24 23.33
C ILE A 491 -1.13 7.95 23.19
N TYR A 492 -0.85 7.19 22.14
CA TYR A 492 -1.42 5.84 22.00
C TYR A 492 -0.68 4.83 22.88
N LYS A 493 0.64 4.96 22.97
CA LYS A 493 1.52 4.09 23.76
C LYS A 493 2.75 4.86 24.24
N ALA A 494 2.96 4.92 25.55
CA ALA A 494 4.21 5.42 26.12
C ALA A 494 5.37 4.42 25.90
N ALA A 495 6.62 4.92 25.86
CA ALA A 495 7.82 4.11 25.64
C ALA A 495 7.96 2.90 26.59
N ASP A 496 7.63 3.08 27.87
CA ASP A 496 7.73 2.03 28.89
C ASP A 496 6.46 1.18 29.04
N MET A 497 5.37 1.55 28.38
CA MET A 497 4.14 0.77 28.41
C MET A 497 4.27 -0.40 27.44
N PRO A 498 4.16 -1.68 27.88
CA PRO A 498 4.21 -2.81 26.96
C PRO A 498 3.11 -2.74 25.91
N TRP A 499 3.40 -3.12 24.65
CA TRP A 499 2.42 -3.12 23.55
C TRP A 499 1.12 -3.85 23.91
N ARG A 500 1.20 -4.95 24.67
CA ARG A 500 0.02 -5.72 25.08
C ARG A 500 -1.01 -4.88 25.85
N ARG A 501 -0.58 -3.87 26.61
CA ARG A 501 -1.46 -2.95 27.35
C ARG A 501 -2.03 -1.87 26.43
N ALA A 502 -1.17 -1.25 25.62
CA ALA A 502 -1.56 -0.21 24.66
C ALA A 502 -2.30 -0.75 23.41
N ARG A 503 -2.46 -2.07 23.30
CA ARG A 503 -3.03 -2.74 22.12
C ARG A 503 -4.37 -2.14 21.70
N ARG A 504 -5.27 -1.86 22.65
CA ARG A 504 -6.60 -1.31 22.35
C ARG A 504 -6.51 0.14 21.84
N ASN A 505 -5.58 0.91 22.39
CA ASN A 505 -5.38 2.33 22.11
C ASN A 505 -5.09 2.60 20.64
N LEU A 506 -4.35 1.70 19.97
CA LEU A 506 -4.05 1.83 18.54
C LEU A 506 -5.31 1.82 17.65
N GLY A 507 -6.42 1.21 18.11
CA GLY A 507 -7.69 1.25 17.38
C GLY A 507 -8.27 2.66 17.28
N LEU A 508 -7.92 3.57 18.20
CA LEU A 508 -8.44 4.94 18.22
C LEU A 508 -8.16 5.71 16.93
N MET A 509 -7.07 5.39 16.21
CA MET A 509 -6.75 6.01 14.92
C MET A 509 -7.87 5.86 13.89
N LEU A 510 -8.69 4.82 14.00
CA LEU A 510 -9.81 4.54 13.10
C LEU A 510 -11.11 5.26 13.52
N ARG A 511 -11.08 6.05 14.59
CA ARG A 511 -12.27 6.73 15.10
C ARG A 511 -12.73 7.86 14.18
N GLU A 512 -14.03 7.88 13.90
CA GLU A 512 -14.65 8.98 13.17
C GLU A 512 -14.53 10.32 13.94
N GLY A 513 -14.31 11.42 13.20
CA GLY A 513 -14.19 12.76 13.78
C GLY A 513 -12.88 13.06 14.52
N LEU A 514 -11.97 12.08 14.64
CA LEU A 514 -10.63 12.32 15.17
C LEU A 514 -9.82 13.20 14.21
N LEU A 515 -9.87 12.88 12.92
CA LEU A 515 -8.97 13.40 11.89
C LEU A 515 -9.33 14.83 11.45
N LYS A 516 -8.41 15.80 11.66
CA LYS A 516 -8.58 17.24 11.40
C LYS A 516 -7.43 17.88 10.61
N GLU A 517 -6.92 19.03 11.03
CA GLU A 517 -5.78 19.71 10.39
C GLU A 517 -4.46 19.27 11.03
N ASN A 518 -3.34 19.67 10.44
CA ASN A 518 -2.00 19.27 10.86
C ASN A 518 -1.02 20.45 10.92
N ILE A 519 -0.20 20.44 11.97
CA ILE A 519 0.86 21.42 12.22
C ILE A 519 2.13 20.64 12.60
N ASP A 520 2.73 20.03 11.58
CA ASP A 520 3.80 19.03 11.68
C ASP A 520 5.03 19.53 12.42
N GLY A 521 5.43 20.79 12.21
CA GLY A 521 6.60 21.37 12.88
C GLY A 521 6.47 21.35 14.41
N GLU A 522 5.30 21.69 14.96
CA GLU A 522 5.10 21.62 16.42
C GLU A 522 5.00 20.17 16.91
N ALA A 523 4.39 19.28 16.12
CA ALA A 523 4.31 17.86 16.45
C ALA A 523 5.70 17.19 16.50
N LEU A 524 6.59 17.54 15.56
CA LEU A 524 7.98 17.08 15.53
C LEU A 524 8.77 17.56 16.75
N LEU A 525 8.65 18.84 17.10
CA LEU A 525 9.29 19.38 18.30
C LEU A 525 8.77 18.72 19.57
N TRP A 526 7.46 18.48 19.65
CA TRP A 526 6.85 17.78 20.77
C TRP A 526 7.40 16.36 20.92
N ALA A 527 7.38 15.56 19.85
CA ALA A 527 7.90 14.20 19.86
C ALA A 527 9.41 14.17 20.16
N GLN A 528 10.18 15.10 19.59
CA GLN A 528 11.63 15.19 19.83
C GLN A 528 11.95 15.53 21.28
N ARG A 529 11.23 16.47 21.92
CA ARG A 529 11.44 16.82 23.34
C ARG A 529 11.18 15.63 24.26
N ARG A 530 10.10 14.89 24.00
CA ARG A 530 9.79 13.65 24.74
C ARG A 530 10.92 12.64 24.60
N LEU A 531 11.37 12.43 23.36
CA LEU A 531 12.44 11.50 23.05
C LEU A 531 13.80 11.94 23.64
N ALA A 532 14.09 13.24 23.68
CA ALA A 532 15.32 13.78 24.27
C ALA A 532 15.40 13.57 25.79
N SER A 533 14.26 13.53 26.48
CA SER A 533 14.19 13.27 27.92
C SER A 533 14.46 11.80 28.31
N ARG A 534 14.54 10.91 27.31
CA ARG A 534 14.76 9.48 27.51
C ARG A 534 16.22 9.16 27.87
N PRO A 535 16.46 8.23 28.81
CA PRO A 535 17.81 7.81 29.19
C PRO A 535 18.55 7.05 28.09
N GLU A 536 17.82 6.45 27.13
CA GLU A 536 18.40 5.65 26.06
C GLU A 536 19.39 6.45 25.19
N GLY A 537 20.57 5.90 24.95
CA GLY A 537 21.64 6.51 24.18
C GLY A 537 21.29 6.74 22.72
N ARG A 538 20.59 5.79 22.09
CA ARG A 538 20.14 5.89 20.69
C ARG A 538 18.66 6.24 20.60
N ARG A 539 18.36 7.34 19.90
CA ARG A 539 17.03 7.94 19.80
C ARG A 539 16.61 8.08 18.35
N ILE A 540 15.55 7.38 17.96
CA ILE A 540 15.03 7.41 16.59
C ILE A 540 13.61 7.98 16.61
N LEU A 541 13.38 9.04 15.83
CA LEU A 541 12.06 9.61 15.59
C LEU A 541 11.63 9.25 14.16
N MET A 542 10.54 8.50 14.06
CA MET A 542 9.96 8.07 12.80
C MET A 542 8.60 8.71 12.60
N VAL A 543 8.45 9.49 11.53
CA VAL A 543 7.22 10.21 11.20
C VAL A 543 6.47 9.43 10.13
N ILE A 544 5.15 9.28 10.28
CA ILE A 544 4.27 8.69 9.28
C ILE A 544 3.22 9.74 8.92
N SER A 545 3.32 10.31 7.71
CA SER A 545 2.44 11.39 7.25
C SER A 545 2.15 11.23 5.76
N ASP A 546 1.10 11.88 5.28
CA ASP A 546 0.73 11.98 3.88
C ASP A 546 1.14 13.30 3.22
N GLY A 547 1.91 14.18 3.87
CA GLY A 547 2.57 15.27 3.14
C GLY A 547 2.84 16.56 3.90
N ALA A 548 2.22 17.64 3.42
CA ALA A 548 2.53 19.02 3.81
C ALA A 548 1.64 19.49 4.96
N PRO A 549 2.10 20.45 5.79
CA PRO A 549 1.31 20.98 6.89
C PRO A 549 0.18 21.88 6.37
N VAL A 550 -1.05 21.62 6.79
CA VAL A 550 -2.23 22.39 6.37
C VAL A 550 -3.09 22.75 7.58
N ASP A 551 -3.20 24.06 7.84
CA ASP A 551 -4.17 24.65 8.77
C ASP A 551 -4.74 25.95 8.17
N ASP A 552 -6.03 25.94 7.80
CA ASP A 552 -6.69 27.01 7.06
C ASP A 552 -6.61 28.36 7.78
N SER A 553 -6.73 28.35 9.12
CA SER A 553 -6.76 29.60 9.90
C SER A 553 -5.41 30.23 10.02
N THR A 554 -4.38 29.42 10.28
CA THR A 554 -3.01 29.90 10.32
C THR A 554 -2.57 30.37 8.94
N LEU A 555 -2.87 29.63 7.87
CA LEU A 555 -2.46 29.99 6.51
C LEU A 555 -3.22 31.19 5.93
N SER A 556 -4.45 31.48 6.39
CA SER A 556 -5.20 32.67 5.94
C SER A 556 -4.79 33.96 6.65
N ALA A 557 -4.18 33.87 7.83
CA ALA A 557 -3.76 35.03 8.61
C ALA A 557 -2.24 35.29 8.59
N ASN A 558 -1.47 34.44 7.89
CA ASN A 558 -0.02 34.52 7.77
C ASN A 558 0.38 34.28 6.30
N PRO A 559 1.65 34.48 5.90
CA PRO A 559 2.12 34.13 4.56
C PRO A 559 1.84 32.66 4.21
N GLY A 560 1.55 32.35 2.94
CA GLY A 560 1.18 31.00 2.51
C GLY A 560 2.25 29.91 2.76
N SER A 561 3.52 30.30 2.91
CA SER A 561 4.64 29.41 3.23
C SER A 561 4.92 29.28 4.74
N TYR A 562 4.12 29.89 5.61
CA TYR A 562 4.42 30.02 7.04
C TYR A 562 4.63 28.66 7.74
N LEU A 563 3.71 27.71 7.54
CA LEU A 563 3.82 26.37 8.12
C LEU A 563 4.90 25.51 7.45
N GLU A 564 5.07 25.65 6.14
CA GLU A 564 6.10 24.92 5.40
C GLU A 564 7.50 25.35 5.84
N ASN A 565 7.75 26.66 5.95
CA ASN A 565 9.02 27.21 6.43
C ASN A 565 9.31 26.71 7.84
N HIS A 566 8.33 26.75 8.75
CA HIS A 566 8.47 26.21 10.09
C HIS A 566 8.83 24.71 10.09
N LEU A 567 8.16 23.90 9.26
CA LEU A 567 8.46 22.48 9.14
C LEU A 567 9.91 22.26 8.68
N ARG A 568 10.37 22.98 7.65
CA ARG A 568 11.76 22.89 7.15
C ARG A 568 12.78 23.29 8.22
N GLU A 569 12.52 24.37 8.95
CA GLU A 569 13.37 24.82 10.05
C GLU A 569 13.47 23.77 11.17
N VAL A 570 12.34 23.16 11.55
CA VAL A 570 12.31 22.13 12.59
C VAL A 570 13.04 20.87 12.13
N ILE A 571 12.82 20.40 10.90
CA ILE A 571 13.54 19.25 10.35
C ILE A 571 15.05 19.51 10.37
N ALA A 572 15.48 20.66 9.85
CA ALA A 572 16.88 21.05 9.85
C ALA A 572 17.46 21.13 11.27
N HIS A 573 16.70 21.67 12.23
CA HIS A 573 17.10 21.70 13.63
C HIS A 573 17.30 20.30 14.21
N ILE A 574 16.35 19.39 14.00
CA ILE A 574 16.43 18.01 14.52
C ILE A 574 17.62 17.29 13.89
N GLU A 575 17.78 17.37 12.57
CA GLU A 575 18.84 16.63 11.84
C GLU A 575 20.26 17.15 12.13
N THR A 576 20.42 18.46 12.39
CA THR A 576 21.76 19.08 12.52
C THR A 576 22.16 19.42 13.95
N ARG A 577 21.20 19.71 14.83
CA ARG A 577 21.48 20.21 16.19
C ARG A 577 21.12 19.22 17.29
N THR A 578 20.52 18.08 16.96
CA THR A 578 20.15 17.05 17.94
C THR A 578 20.83 15.73 17.61
N SER A 579 20.94 14.85 18.62
CA SER A 579 21.39 13.47 18.41
C SER A 579 20.26 12.55 17.95
N THR A 580 19.06 13.08 17.68
CA THR A 580 17.89 12.30 17.29
C THR A 580 17.96 11.96 15.81
N GLU A 581 17.82 10.68 15.51
CA GLU A 581 17.74 10.18 14.15
C GLU A 581 16.32 10.36 13.59
N LEU A 582 16.15 11.26 12.63
CA LEU A 582 14.88 11.48 11.94
C LEU A 582 14.71 10.59 10.70
N LEU A 583 13.54 9.96 10.55
CA LEU A 583 13.10 9.17 9.40
C LEU A 583 11.63 9.51 9.10
N ALA A 584 11.25 9.61 7.83
CA ALA A 584 9.87 9.78 7.42
C ALA A 584 9.34 8.63 6.55
N ILE A 585 8.05 8.34 6.70
CA ILE A 585 7.28 7.40 5.89
C ILE A 585 6.10 8.16 5.30
N GLY A 586 6.15 8.37 3.99
CA GLY A 586 5.07 8.97 3.21
C GLY A 586 4.00 7.93 2.87
N ILE A 587 2.77 8.12 3.31
CA ILE A 587 1.65 7.26 2.92
C ILE A 587 0.95 7.86 1.70
N GLY A 588 1.09 7.20 0.55
CA GLY A 588 0.51 7.63 -0.73
C GLY A 588 1.12 8.91 -1.32
N HIS A 589 2.11 9.52 -0.66
CA HIS A 589 2.71 10.79 -1.05
C HIS A 589 4.22 10.81 -0.84
N ASP A 590 4.92 11.53 -1.70
CA ASP A 590 6.35 11.72 -1.59
C ASP A 590 6.71 12.80 -0.54
N VAL A 591 7.41 12.37 0.49
CA VAL A 591 7.88 13.20 1.62
C VAL A 591 9.38 13.50 1.53
N THR A 592 10.08 13.03 0.49
CA THR A 592 11.53 13.28 0.29
C THR A 592 11.87 14.76 0.09
N ARG A 593 10.90 15.57 -0.32
CA ARG A 593 11.00 17.04 -0.41
C ARG A 593 11.30 17.74 0.92
N TYR A 594 11.00 17.08 2.04
CA TYR A 594 11.20 17.62 3.38
C TYR A 594 12.26 16.83 4.16
N TYR A 595 12.23 15.50 4.09
CA TYR A 595 13.06 14.64 4.93
C TYR A 595 14.19 13.99 4.14
N ARG A 596 15.43 14.09 4.65
CA ARG A 596 16.60 13.49 4.00
C ARG A 596 16.52 11.97 3.95
N ARG A 597 16.01 11.34 5.02
CA ARG A 597 15.76 9.90 5.09
C ARG A 597 14.26 9.67 5.04
N ALA A 598 13.76 9.29 3.88
CA ALA A 598 12.34 9.07 3.68
C ALA A 598 12.03 7.84 2.82
N VAL A 599 10.82 7.31 2.98
CA VAL A 599 10.30 6.16 2.24
C VAL A 599 8.84 6.44 1.90
N THR A 600 8.44 6.21 0.66
CA THR A 600 7.03 6.30 0.26
C THR A 600 6.43 4.91 0.20
N ILE A 601 5.23 4.75 0.74
CA ILE A 601 4.46 3.51 0.77
C ILE A 601 3.09 3.80 0.19
N THR A 602 2.74 3.11 -0.89
CA THR A 602 1.44 3.26 -1.54
C THR A 602 0.48 2.16 -1.11
N ASP A 603 1.01 0.96 -0.88
CA ASP A 603 0.25 -0.20 -0.43
C ASP A 603 0.79 -0.75 0.91
N PRO A 604 -0.06 -1.09 1.90
CA PRO A 604 0.40 -1.76 3.10
C PRO A 604 1.06 -3.14 2.86
N GLU A 605 0.95 -3.74 1.67
CA GLU A 605 1.75 -4.92 1.29
C GLU A 605 3.23 -4.56 1.02
N GLU A 606 3.51 -3.37 0.49
CA GLU A 606 4.87 -2.83 0.29
C GLU A 606 5.59 -2.56 1.62
N LEU A 607 4.81 -2.41 2.70
CA LEU A 607 5.31 -2.30 4.07
C LEU A 607 6.28 -3.42 4.42
N GLY A 608 6.10 -4.62 3.85
CA GLY A 608 6.99 -5.73 4.12
C GLY A 608 8.39 -5.56 3.55
N GLY A 609 8.52 -5.40 2.23
CA GLY A 609 9.83 -5.34 1.59
C GLY A 609 10.60 -4.06 1.91
N THR A 610 9.94 -2.92 1.67
CA THR A 610 10.58 -1.60 1.60
C THR A 610 10.89 -1.05 2.99
N MET A 611 9.93 -1.13 3.92
CA MET A 611 10.13 -0.68 5.31
C MET A 611 11.23 -1.48 5.99
N MET A 612 11.28 -2.80 5.80
CA MET A 612 12.31 -3.64 6.40
C MET A 612 13.70 -3.35 5.84
N LYS A 613 13.82 -3.12 4.53
CA LYS A 613 15.10 -2.75 3.93
C LYS A 613 15.63 -1.47 4.58
N LYS A 614 14.78 -0.47 4.76
CA LYS A 614 15.12 0.83 5.34
C LYS A 614 15.35 0.79 6.85
N LEU A 615 14.54 0.06 7.61
CA LEU A 615 14.81 -0.24 9.02
C LEU A 615 16.14 -0.97 9.16
N SER A 616 16.41 -1.94 8.28
CA SER A 616 17.64 -2.71 8.31
C SER A 616 18.88 -1.90 7.90
N GLU A 617 18.74 -0.91 7.02
CA GLU A 617 19.76 0.08 6.71
C GLU A 617 20.01 0.97 7.93
N LEU A 618 18.93 1.48 8.55
CA LEU A 618 18.97 2.33 9.74
C LEU A 618 19.66 1.64 10.93
N PHE A 619 19.36 0.37 11.19
CA PHE A 619 20.06 -0.43 12.21
C PHE A 619 21.41 -0.97 11.73
N GLY A 620 21.76 -0.88 10.44
CA GLY A 620 23.00 -1.40 9.86
C GLY A 620 24.15 -0.38 9.74
N GLU A 621 23.84 0.89 9.53
CA GLU A 621 24.82 1.97 9.27
C GLU A 621 25.78 2.26 10.45
N GLU A 622 25.49 1.78 11.66
CA GLU A 622 26.31 1.97 12.85
C GLU A 622 27.70 1.30 12.74
N THR A 623 27.80 0.16 12.05
CA THR A 623 29.09 -0.54 11.88
C THR A 623 30.12 0.31 11.16
N ALA A 624 29.70 1.17 10.23
CA ALA A 624 30.60 2.00 9.43
C ALA A 624 31.01 3.31 10.13
N ARG A 625 30.10 3.93 10.90
CA ARG A 625 30.40 5.18 11.64
C ARG A 625 31.23 4.94 12.90
N GLY A 626 31.06 3.80 13.58
CA GLY A 626 31.92 3.41 14.71
C GLY A 626 33.37 3.12 14.30
N ALA A 627 33.58 2.56 13.10
CA ALA A 627 34.92 2.27 12.56
C ALA A 627 35.69 3.54 12.16
N ARG A 628 35.03 4.53 11.55
CA ARG A 628 35.66 5.79 11.11
C ARG A 628 36.01 6.77 12.23
N ARG A 629 35.42 6.62 13.42
CA ARG A 629 35.73 7.47 14.59
C ARG A 629 36.87 6.93 15.45
N ARG A 630 37.36 5.71 15.14
CA ARG A 630 38.46 5.03 15.84
C ARG A 630 39.70 4.80 14.95
N SER A 631 39.72 5.35 13.73
CA SER A 631 40.92 5.39 12.87
C SER A 631 41.68 6.69 13.06
#